data_AF-A0A9E5NQ38-F1
#
_entry.id   AF-A0A9E5NQ38-F1
#
_cell.length_a   1.000
_cell.length_b   1.000
_cell.length_c   1.000
_cell.angle_alpha   90.00
_cell.angle_beta   90.00
_cell.angle_gamma   90.00
#
_symmetry.space_group_name_H-M   'P 1'
#
loop_
_entity.id
_entity.type
_entity.pdbx_description
1 polymer ?
#
loop_
_entity_poly.entity_id
_entity_poly.type
_entity_poly.pdbx_seq_one_letter_code
_entity_poly.pdbx_strand_id
1 'polypeptide(L)' 'MEPIAEAVGAEILITDDADSFKTVADELGLDHQVCKGHVKRNTEALIESLKPAAAQDEDGSLSTIGVTA' A
#
# COMPACT_ATOMS: atom_id res chain seq x y z
N MET A 1 8.73 3.36 -18.53
CA MET A 1 7.47 2.60 -18.68
C MET A 1 6.81 2.84 -20.02
N GLU A 2 6.98 4.02 -20.62
CA GLU A 2 6.45 4.42 -21.92
C GLU A 2 6.46 3.32 -23.01
N PRO A 3 7.59 2.64 -23.34
CA PRO A 3 7.56 1.71 -24.48
C PRO A 3 6.64 0.50 -24.26
N ILE A 4 6.47 0.09 -23.00
CA ILE A 4 5.59 -1.03 -22.64
C ILE A 4 4.13 -0.56 -22.63
N ALA A 5 3.87 0.62 -22.07
CA ALA A 5 2.53 1.21 -22.02
C ALA A 5 1.97 1.40 -23.44
N GLU A 6 2.77 1.93 -24.37
CA GLU A 6 2.40 2.06 -25.78
C GLU A 6 2.18 0.70 -26.44
N ALA A 7 3.10 -0.25 -26.24
CA ALA A 7 3.02 -1.57 -26.87
C ALA A 7 1.78 -2.37 -26.47
N VAL A 8 1.27 -2.19 -25.25
CA VAL A 8 0.07 -2.89 -24.75
C VAL A 8 -1.19 -2.04 -24.84
N GLY A 9 -1.10 -0.78 -25.29
CA GLY A 9 -2.21 0.17 -25.27
C GLY A 9 -2.77 0.37 -23.86
N ALA A 10 -1.89 0.53 -22.88
CA ALA A 10 -2.30 0.70 -21.49
C ALA A 10 -3.10 2.00 -21.32
N GLU A 11 -4.22 1.91 -20.60
CA GLU A 11 -5.00 3.08 -20.15
C GLU A 11 -4.79 3.35 -18.65
N ILE A 12 -4.42 2.31 -17.90
CA ILE A 12 -4.23 2.37 -16.45
C ILE A 12 -2.95 1.65 -16.02
N LEU A 13 -2.16 2.31 -15.18
CA LEU A 13 -1.01 1.74 -14.50
C LEU A 13 -1.44 1.22 -13.12
N ILE A 14 -1.37 -0.09 -12.92
CA ILE A 14 -1.73 -0.74 -11.65
C ILE A 14 -0.45 -1.17 -10.90
N THR A 15 -0.19 -0.58 -9.73
CA THR A 15 1.04 -0.84 -8.93
C THR A 15 0.70 -1.22 -7.50
N ASP A 16 1.59 -1.92 -6.79
CA ASP A 16 1.49 -2.10 -5.35
C ASP A 16 1.96 -0.86 -4.55
N ASP A 17 2.80 -0.03 -5.15
CA ASP A 17 3.22 1.27 -4.65
C ASP A 17 2.07 2.29 -4.67
N ALA A 18 2.00 3.10 -3.61
CA ALA A 18 0.90 4.03 -3.37
C ALA A 18 1.14 5.45 -3.93
N ASP A 19 2.38 5.84 -4.26
CA ASP A 19 2.69 7.27 -4.48
C ASP A 19 3.83 7.51 -5.50
N SER A 20 4.92 6.75 -5.44
CA SER A 20 6.09 6.92 -6.31
C SER A 20 5.77 6.72 -7.79
N PHE A 21 4.87 5.79 -8.13
CA PHE A 21 4.48 5.53 -9.52
C PHE A 21 3.36 6.44 -10.03
N LYS A 22 2.76 7.27 -9.16
CA LYS A 22 1.77 8.25 -9.59
C LYS A 22 2.36 9.26 -10.57
N THR A 23 3.57 9.77 -10.29
CA THR A 23 4.24 10.72 -11.18
C THR A 23 4.51 10.12 -12.56
N VAL A 24 4.90 8.84 -12.62
CA VAL A 24 5.13 8.12 -13.87
C VAL A 24 3.82 7.96 -14.66
N ALA A 25 2.70 7.65 -14.00
CA ALA A 25 1.41 7.58 -14.67
C ALA A 25 0.95 8.95 -15.21
N ASP A 26 1.11 10.00 -14.39
CA ASP A 26 0.76 11.38 -14.75
C ASP A 26 1.59 11.87 -15.95
N GLU A 27 2.91 11.57 -15.99
CA GLU A 27 3.80 11.89 -17.12
C GLU A 27 3.42 11.18 -18.42
N LEU A 28 2.87 9.97 -18.32
CA LEU A 28 2.45 9.16 -19.47
C LEU A 28 0.99 9.37 -19.86
N GLY A 29 0.25 10.21 -19.13
CA GLY A 29 -1.18 10.44 -19.35
C GLY A 29 -2.06 9.22 -19.07
N LEU A 30 -1.62 8.33 -18.18
CA LEU A 30 -2.34 7.12 -17.77
C LEU A 30 -3.10 7.35 -16.46
N ASP A 31 -4.22 6.65 -16.28
CA ASP A 31 -4.81 6.53 -14.94
C ASP A 31 -3.87 5.72 -14.03
N HIS A 32 -3.88 6.02 -12.73
CA HIS A 32 -3.12 5.26 -11.73
C HIS A 32 -4.05 4.59 -10.73
N GLN A 33 -3.81 3.31 -10.44
CA GLN A 33 -4.50 2.57 -9.40
C GLN A 33 -3.52 1.78 -8.54
N VAL A 34 -3.71 1.85 -7.23
CA VAL A 34 -3.07 0.91 -6.31
C VAL A 34 -3.77 -0.45 -6.40
N CYS A 35 -2.99 -1.50 -6.61
CA CYS A 35 -3.45 -2.87 -6.74
C CYS A 35 -4.12 -3.33 -5.44
N LYS A 36 -5.45 -3.39 -5.44
CA LYS A 36 -6.24 -3.87 -4.29
C LYS A 36 -5.79 -5.25 -3.79
N GLY A 37 -5.36 -6.12 -4.71
CA GLY A 37 -4.85 -7.45 -4.37
C GLY A 37 -3.57 -7.39 -3.53
N HIS A 38 -2.64 -6.47 -3.85
CA HIS A 38 -1.44 -6.24 -3.06
C HIS A 38 -1.75 -5.51 -1.76
N VAL A 39 -2.59 -4.47 -1.79
CA VAL A 39 -3.02 -3.76 -0.57
C VAL A 39 -3.55 -4.75 0.46
N LYS A 40 -4.50 -5.60 0.08
CA LYS A 40 -5.08 -6.58 1.00
C LYS A 40 -4.03 -7.52 1.60
N ARG A 41 -3.25 -8.19 0.76
CA ARG A 41 -2.27 -9.20 1.21
C ARG A 41 -1.17 -8.59 2.08
N ASN A 42 -0.68 -7.40 1.69
CA ASN A 42 0.36 -6.70 2.43
C ASN A 42 -0.17 -6.24 3.80
N THR A 43 -1.38 -5.68 3.85
CA THR A 43 -2.02 -5.28 5.12
C THR A 43 -2.28 -6.48 6.02
N GLU A 44 -2.80 -7.59 5.49
CA GLU A 44 -3.02 -8.81 6.29
C GLU A 44 -1.73 -9.36 6.88
N ALA A 45 -0.65 -9.41 6.08
CA ALA A 45 0.67 -9.82 6.57
C ALA A 45 1.21 -8.88 7.65
N LEU A 46 1.05 -7.57 7.47
CA LEU A 46 1.46 -6.58 8.46
C LEU A 46 0.69 -6.74 9.77
N ILE A 47 -0.63 -6.92 9.70
CA ILE A 47 -1.48 -7.18 10.86
C ILE A 47 -0.98 -8.39 11.63
N GLU A 48 -0.78 -9.53 10.95
CA GLU A 48 -0.32 -10.75 11.63
C GLU A 48 1.07 -10.58 12.26
N SER A 49 1.94 -9.77 11.65
CA SER A 49 3.26 -9.46 12.23
C SER A 49 3.21 -8.56 13.46
N LEU A 50 2.28 -7.60 13.49
CA LEU A 50 2.18 -6.59 14.57
C LEU A 50 1.26 -7.01 15.71
N LYS A 51 0.35 -7.95 15.47
CA LYS A 51 -0.63 -8.43 16.45
C LYS A 51 -0.02 -8.83 17.79
N PRO A 52 1.13 -9.54 17.87
CA PRO A 52 1.74 -9.87 19.16
C PRO A 52 2.24 -8.65 19.92
N ALA A 53 2.91 -7.71 19.23
CA ALA A 53 3.42 -6.48 19.82
C ALA A 53 2.27 -5.58 20.34
N ALA A 54 1.21 -5.45 19.54
CA ALA A 54 0.01 -4.73 19.95
C ALA A 54 -0.68 -5.37 21.17
N ALA A 55 -0.71 -6.71 21.25
CA ALA A 55 -1.30 -7.42 22.39
C ALA A 55 -0.52 -7.21 23.70
N GLN A 56 0.77 -6.85 23.63
CA GLN A 56 1.61 -6.59 24.80
C GLN A 56 1.73 -5.09 25.11
N ASP A 57 1.07 -4.21 24.35
CA ASP A 57 1.31 -2.76 24.40
C ASP A 57 2.82 -2.45 24.34
N GLU A 58 3.55 -3.10 23.41
CA GLU A 58 5.02 -3.11 23.39
C GLU A 58 5.64 -1.70 23.32
N ASP A 59 4.94 -0.77 22.67
CA ASP A 59 5.35 0.64 22.57
C ASP A 59 4.70 1.56 23.62
N GLY A 60 3.86 1.02 24.51
CA GLY A 60 3.15 1.75 25.56
C GLY A 60 2.08 2.72 25.04
N SER A 61 1.79 2.72 23.74
CA SER A 61 0.88 3.67 23.12
C SER A 61 -0.57 3.44 23.55
N LEU A 62 -0.98 2.19 23.78
CA LEU A 62 -2.34 1.86 24.21
C LEU A 62 -2.61 2.40 25.61
N SER A 63 -1.72 2.14 26.57
CA SER A 63 -1.81 2.70 27.91
C SER A 63 -1.81 4.23 27.91
N THR A 64 -0.97 4.84 27.05
CA THR A 64 -0.87 6.31 26.90
C THR A 64 -2.20 6.94 26.46
N ILE A 65 -2.97 6.26 25.60
CA ILE A 65 -4.29 6.73 25.15
C ILE A 65 -5.44 6.21 26.03
N GLY A 66 -5.14 5.58 27.17
CA GLY A 66 -6.15 5.08 28.13
C GLY A 66 -6.83 3.77 27.71
N VAL A 67 -6.25 3.02 26.77
CA VAL A 67 -6.68 1.67 26.42
C VAL A 67 -5.98 0.70 27.36
N THR A 68 -6.73 0.09 28.27
CA THR A 68 -6.25 -0.96 29.18
C THR A 68 -6.61 -2.34 28.66
N ALA A 69 -5.75 -3.33 28.89
CA ALA A 69 -5.98 -4.74 28.55
C ALA A 69 -7.21 -5.34 29.24
#